data_AF-W7KQC8-F1
#
_entry.id   AF-W7KQC8-F1
#
_cell.length_a   1.000
_cell.length_b   1.000
_cell.length_c   1.000
_cell.angle_alpha   90.00
_cell.angle_beta   90.00
_cell.angle_gamma   90.00
#
_symmetry.space_group_name_H-M   'P 1'
#
loop_
_entity.id
_entity.type
_entity.pdbx_description
1 polymer ?
#
loop_
_entity_poly.entity_id
_entity_poly.type
_entity_poly.pdbx_seq_one_letter_code
_entity_poly.pdbx_strand_id
1 'polypeptide(L)'
;MLSLDKLVFASREHLQVLHELGTDRNALKVLNHMKDFLHIKMHNGKYVYYLNTTGRDLIGSDKEVKWSMSVDHHLLRNDMFLYFNRPQDWRIEQKITFKYQSGLTYKETSIIPDATFTHHKVFHFLEVDRTQSMSENKKKIKQYELLSPAIEKQYKHKPVLVFYTTTESRRDILNNYCTDVGMLCMVFTKEDLR
;
A
#
# COMPACT_ATOMS: atom_id res chain seq x y z
N MET A 1 -12.17 14.08 6.87
CA MET A 1 -11.70 14.55 5.54
C MET A 1 -10.19 14.36 5.36
N LEU A 2 -9.34 14.75 6.33
CA LEU A 2 -7.89 14.48 6.29
C LEU A 2 -7.51 13.02 5.98
N SER A 3 -8.30 12.06 6.47
CA SER A 3 -8.12 10.64 6.13
C SER A 3 -8.24 10.35 4.63
N LEU A 4 -9.18 10.98 3.93
CA LEU A 4 -9.38 10.76 2.50
C LEU A 4 -8.26 11.39 1.67
N ASP A 5 -7.72 12.52 2.13
CA ASP A 5 -6.55 13.12 1.52
C ASP A 5 -5.33 12.17 1.57
N LYS A 6 -5.10 11.56 2.75
CA LYS A 6 -4.07 10.54 2.95
C LYS A 6 -4.32 9.30 2.09
N LEU A 7 -5.53 8.74 2.12
CA LEU A 7 -5.87 7.48 1.46
C LEU A 7 -6.06 7.61 -0.06
N VAL A 8 -6.29 8.80 -0.59
CA VAL A 8 -6.66 9.10 -1.99
C VAL A 8 -8.07 8.59 -2.34
N PHE A 9 -8.29 7.28 -2.21
CA PHE A 9 -9.57 6.61 -2.39
C PHE A 9 -9.85 5.74 -1.18
N ALA A 10 -11.09 5.72 -0.70
CA ALA A 10 -11.48 4.83 0.39
C ALA A 10 -12.84 4.21 0.12
N SER A 11 -13.02 2.96 0.51
CA SER A 11 -14.34 2.34 0.60
C SER A 11 -15.08 2.82 1.85
N ARG A 12 -16.37 2.53 1.92
CA ARG A 12 -17.15 2.70 3.16
C ARG A 12 -16.52 1.92 4.31
N GLU A 13 -16.09 0.68 4.09
CA GLU A 13 -15.46 -0.15 5.12
C GLU A 13 -14.16 0.49 5.63
N HIS A 14 -13.34 1.05 4.75
CA HIS A 14 -12.12 1.76 5.15
C HIS A 14 -12.42 2.90 6.10
N LEU A 15 -13.39 3.74 5.75
CA LEU A 15 -13.75 4.91 6.56
C LEU A 15 -14.46 4.51 7.86
N GLN A 16 -15.25 3.44 7.83
CA GLN A 16 -15.91 2.90 9.01
C GLN A 16 -14.90 2.39 10.03
N VAL A 17 -13.92 1.59 9.60
CA VAL A 17 -12.86 1.06 10.48
C VAL A 17 -11.94 2.17 10.94
N LEU A 18 -11.57 3.10 10.04
CA LEU A 18 -10.62 4.17 10.36
C LEU A 18 -11.18 5.18 11.37
N HIS A 19 -12.47 5.48 11.32
CA HIS A 19 -13.13 6.46 12.19
C HIS A 19 -14.05 5.81 13.23
N GLU A 20 -13.95 4.49 13.42
CA GLU A 20 -14.72 3.73 14.41
C GLU A 20 -16.24 4.02 14.33
N LEU A 21 -16.78 4.10 13.11
CA LEU A 21 -18.17 4.53 12.86
C LEU A 21 -19.22 3.49 13.28
N GLY A 22 -18.83 2.38 13.90
CA GLY A 22 -19.73 1.34 14.38
C GLY A 22 -20.43 0.62 13.22
N THR A 23 -21.76 0.74 13.13
CA THR A 23 -22.58 -0.01 12.15
C THR A 23 -22.54 0.58 10.74
N ASP A 24 -22.87 -0.25 9.76
CA ASP A 24 -22.96 0.14 8.35
C ASP A 24 -23.92 1.30 8.12
N ARG A 25 -25.07 1.29 8.80
CA ARG A 25 -26.06 2.37 8.75
C ARG A 25 -25.49 3.69 9.26
N ASN A 26 -24.74 3.66 10.36
CA ASN A 26 -24.14 4.87 10.90
C ASN A 26 -23.04 5.41 9.98
N ALA A 27 -22.18 4.52 9.46
CA ALA A 27 -21.16 4.91 8.48
C ALA A 27 -21.78 5.57 7.24
N LEU A 28 -22.83 4.99 6.66
CA LEU A 28 -23.54 5.57 5.52
C LEU A 28 -24.19 6.92 5.85
N LYS A 29 -24.78 7.07 7.04
CA LYS A 29 -25.35 8.35 7.49
C LYS A 29 -24.29 9.46 7.53
N VAL A 30 -23.13 9.16 8.13
CA VAL A 30 -22.00 10.09 8.21
C VAL A 30 -21.49 10.45 6.82
N LEU A 31 -21.29 9.47 5.94
CA LEU A 31 -20.80 9.71 4.58
C LEU A 31 -21.80 10.52 3.74
N ASN A 32 -23.10 10.31 3.94
CA ASN A 32 -24.14 11.09 3.28
C ASN A 32 -24.16 12.55 3.72
N HIS A 33 -23.87 12.84 5.00
CA HIS A 33 -23.72 14.24 5.47
C HIS A 33 -22.49 14.93 4.87
N MET A 34 -21.51 14.16 4.41
CA MET A 34 -20.28 14.69 3.81
C MET A 34 -20.34 14.77 2.28
N LYS A 35 -21.45 14.37 1.65
CA LYS A 35 -21.54 14.17 0.19
C LYS A 35 -21.12 15.38 -0.65
N ASP A 36 -21.35 16.60 -0.15
CA ASP A 36 -21.03 17.83 -0.88
C ASP A 36 -19.52 18.08 -0.99
N PHE A 37 -18.72 17.42 -0.14
CA PHE A 37 -17.26 17.46 -0.12
C PHE A 37 -16.60 16.25 -0.80
N LEU A 38 -17.42 15.30 -1.30
CA LEU A 38 -16.97 14.00 -1.76
C LEU A 38 -17.40 13.74 -3.20
N HIS A 39 -16.51 13.15 -3.98
CA HIS A 39 -16.93 12.34 -5.09
C HIS A 39 -17.26 10.93 -4.59
N ILE A 40 -18.39 10.39 -5.06
CA ILE A 40 -18.89 9.06 -4.71
C ILE A 40 -19.11 8.30 -6.02
N LYS A 41 -18.46 7.15 -6.18
CA LYS A 41 -18.61 6.28 -7.35
C LYS A 41 -18.78 4.82 -6.95
N MET A 42 -19.67 4.11 -7.64
CA MET A 42 -19.80 2.67 -7.48
C MET A 42 -18.68 1.95 -8.25
N HIS A 43 -18.00 1.01 -7.61
CA HIS A 43 -16.91 0.23 -8.19
C HIS A 43 -16.86 -1.15 -7.54
N ASN A 44 -16.88 -2.22 -8.34
CA ASN A 44 -16.89 -3.61 -7.85
C ASN A 44 -17.94 -3.89 -6.76
N GLY A 45 -19.14 -3.31 -6.91
CA GLY A 45 -20.26 -3.49 -5.98
C GLY A 45 -20.15 -2.70 -4.67
N LYS A 46 -19.19 -1.78 -4.55
CA LYS A 46 -19.00 -0.93 -3.36
C LYS A 46 -18.90 0.55 -3.75
N TYR A 47 -19.32 1.42 -2.84
CA TYR A 47 -19.06 2.86 -2.99
C TYR A 47 -17.62 3.20 -2.61
N VAL A 48 -16.96 3.94 -3.50
CA VAL A 48 -15.63 4.52 -3.33
C VAL A 48 -15.77 6.03 -3.19
N TYR A 49 -15.13 6.57 -2.17
CA TYR A 49 -15.16 7.96 -1.76
C TYR A 49 -13.78 8.59 -1.95
N TYR A 50 -13.73 9.81 -2.47
CA TYR A 50 -12.52 10.63 -2.59
C TYR A 50 -12.90 12.12 -2.56
N LEU A 51 -11.96 13.00 -2.25
CA LEU A 51 -12.25 14.43 -2.11
C LEU A 51 -12.54 15.07 -3.48
N ASN A 52 -13.63 15.85 -3.53
CA ASN A 52 -13.87 16.79 -4.63
C ASN A 52 -13.15 18.13 -4.36
N THR A 53 -13.26 19.10 -5.26
CA THR A 53 -12.65 20.43 -5.09
C THR A 53 -13.04 21.08 -3.77
N THR A 54 -14.34 21.17 -3.46
CA THR A 54 -14.85 21.77 -2.21
C THR A 54 -14.27 21.09 -0.96
N GLY A 55 -14.17 19.76 -0.97
CA GLY A 55 -13.61 18.99 0.14
C GLY A 55 -12.11 19.19 0.32
N ARG A 56 -11.36 19.40 -0.76
CA ARG A 56 -9.94 19.75 -0.73
C ARG A 56 -9.71 21.16 -0.20
N ASP A 57 -10.45 22.13 -0.70
CA ASP A 57 -10.37 23.53 -0.30
C ASP A 57 -10.63 23.67 1.21
N LEU A 58 -11.63 22.94 1.72
CA LEU A 58 -11.99 22.95 3.15
C LEU A 58 -10.86 22.49 4.08
N ILE A 59 -9.97 21.61 3.60
CA ILE A 59 -8.82 21.12 4.39
C ILE A 59 -7.49 21.75 3.96
N GLY A 60 -7.50 22.68 3.00
CA GLY A 60 -6.30 23.30 2.45
C GLY A 60 -5.37 22.31 1.73
N SER A 61 -5.92 21.31 1.03
CA SER A 61 -5.13 20.33 0.27
C SER A 61 -5.05 20.69 -1.22
N ASP A 62 -3.84 20.78 -1.75
CA ASP A 62 -3.59 20.96 -3.19
C ASP A 62 -3.65 19.64 -3.98
N LYS A 63 -3.86 18.51 -3.30
CA LYS A 63 -3.76 17.18 -3.89
C LYS A 63 -5.00 16.83 -4.72
N GLU A 64 -4.97 17.17 -6.00
CA GLU A 64 -6.04 16.79 -6.91
C GLU A 64 -6.10 15.27 -7.15
N VAL A 65 -7.28 14.68 -6.90
CA VAL A 65 -7.54 13.26 -7.14
C VAL A 65 -8.55 13.11 -8.27
N LYS A 66 -8.16 12.38 -9.32
CA LYS A 66 -9.04 12.03 -10.45
C LYS A 66 -9.24 10.52 -10.48
N TRP A 67 -10.45 10.11 -10.82
CA TRP A 67 -10.77 8.70 -11.05
C TRP A 67 -9.86 8.11 -12.14
N SER A 68 -9.32 6.91 -11.91
CA SER A 68 -8.40 6.25 -12.82
C SER A 68 -8.48 4.72 -12.70
N MET A 69 -7.73 4.01 -13.54
CA MET A 69 -7.59 2.55 -13.45
C MET A 69 -6.83 2.09 -12.19
N SER A 70 -6.12 2.99 -11.49
CA SER A 70 -5.36 2.65 -10.28
C SER A 70 -6.19 2.70 -9.00
N VAL A 71 -7.51 2.96 -9.07
CA VAL A 71 -8.39 2.98 -7.88
C VAL A 71 -8.29 1.67 -7.10
N ASP A 72 -8.33 0.53 -7.78
CA ASP A 72 -8.19 -0.77 -7.12
C ASP A 72 -6.85 -0.91 -6.39
N HIS A 73 -5.76 -0.43 -6.99
CA HIS A 73 -4.43 -0.45 -6.39
C HIS A 73 -4.38 0.37 -5.08
N HIS A 74 -5.00 1.55 -5.09
CA HIS A 74 -5.10 2.40 -3.91
C HIS A 74 -5.92 1.73 -2.80
N LEU A 75 -7.08 1.14 -3.15
CA LEU A 75 -7.93 0.47 -2.19
C LEU A 75 -7.20 -0.70 -1.52
N LEU A 76 -6.51 -1.52 -2.31
CA LEU A 76 -5.73 -2.66 -1.80
C LEU A 76 -4.56 -2.20 -0.90
N ARG A 77 -3.85 -1.13 -1.27
CA ARG A 77 -2.83 -0.54 -0.40
C ARG A 77 -3.42 -0.06 0.93
N ASN A 78 -4.61 0.53 0.88
CA ASN A 78 -5.30 1.05 2.05
C ASN A 78 -5.86 -0.06 2.95
N ASP A 79 -6.24 -1.21 2.38
CA ASP A 79 -6.54 -2.42 3.13
C ASP A 79 -5.34 -2.81 4.01
N MET A 80 -4.13 -2.83 3.44
CA MET A 80 -2.90 -3.13 4.19
C MET A 80 -2.56 -2.07 5.25
N PHE A 81 -2.80 -0.78 4.96
CA PHE A 81 -2.63 0.29 5.95
C PHE A 81 -3.49 0.05 7.20
N LEU A 82 -4.74 -0.40 7.01
CA LEU A 82 -5.63 -0.74 8.11
C LEU A 82 -5.23 -2.04 8.80
N TYR A 83 -4.87 -3.07 8.03
CA TYR A 83 -4.41 -4.37 8.55
C TYR A 83 -3.23 -4.22 9.51
N PHE A 84 -2.22 -3.41 9.16
CA PHE A 84 -1.07 -3.13 10.03
C PHE A 84 -1.36 -2.08 11.13
N ASN A 85 -2.64 -1.87 11.47
CA ASN A 85 -3.10 -0.95 12.50
C ASN A 85 -2.60 0.49 12.31
N ARG A 86 -2.63 0.97 11.06
CA ARG A 86 -2.39 2.37 10.69
C ARG A 86 -1.03 2.91 11.17
N PRO A 87 0.10 2.37 10.68
CA PRO A 87 1.43 2.83 11.08
C PRO A 87 1.60 4.35 10.91
N GLN A 88 2.18 5.01 11.91
CA GLN A 88 2.39 6.46 11.90
C GLN A 88 3.42 6.87 10.84
N ASP A 89 4.41 6.02 10.60
CA ASP A 89 5.47 6.20 9.62
C ASP A 89 5.11 5.65 8.23
N TRP A 90 3.82 5.35 7.97
CA TRP A 90 3.37 4.94 6.65
C TRP A 90 3.69 6.00 5.60
N ARG A 91 4.47 5.62 4.58
CA ARG A 91 4.80 6.46 3.42
C ARG A 91 4.38 5.76 2.16
N ILE A 92 3.62 6.46 1.32
CA ILE A 92 3.11 5.97 0.05
C ILE A 92 4.14 6.28 -1.05
N GLU A 93 4.47 5.30 -1.88
CA GLU A 93 5.28 5.48 -3.09
C GLU A 93 6.58 6.28 -2.85
N GLN A 94 7.20 6.08 -1.68
CA GLN A 94 8.42 6.77 -1.32
C GLN A 94 9.59 6.20 -2.14
N LYS A 95 10.22 7.05 -2.95
CA LYS A 95 11.48 6.69 -3.62
C LYS A 95 12.60 6.56 -2.59
N ILE A 96 13.22 5.40 -2.53
CA ILE A 96 14.37 5.14 -1.64
C ILE A 96 15.56 4.74 -2.51
N THR A 97 16.66 5.46 -2.35
CA THR A 97 17.90 5.23 -3.10
C THR A 97 18.93 4.53 -2.22
N PHE A 98 19.49 3.44 -2.74
CA PHE A 98 20.51 2.66 -2.08
C PHE A 98 21.83 2.69 -2.87
N LYS A 99 22.93 2.76 -2.13
CA LYS A 99 24.28 2.54 -2.63
C LYS A 99 24.68 1.10 -2.34
N TYR A 100 24.98 0.32 -3.37
CA TYR A 100 25.42 -1.06 -3.22
C TYR A 100 26.74 -1.29 -3.97
N GLN A 101 27.51 -2.25 -3.48
CA GLN A 101 28.81 -2.60 -4.06
C GLN A 101 28.62 -3.51 -5.27
N SER A 102 29.30 -3.21 -6.37
CA SER A 102 29.29 -3.96 -7.63
C SER A 102 30.73 -4.20 -8.05
N GLY A 103 31.35 -5.27 -7.53
CA GLY A 103 32.78 -5.53 -7.70
C GLY A 103 33.62 -4.53 -6.90
N LEU A 104 34.50 -3.80 -7.58
CA LEU A 104 35.36 -2.76 -6.97
C LEU A 104 34.72 -1.36 -6.96
N THR A 105 33.53 -1.19 -7.52
CA THR A 105 32.83 0.11 -7.61
C THR A 105 31.53 0.10 -6.81
N TYR A 106 31.00 1.30 -6.54
CA TYR A 106 29.66 1.49 -5.97
C TYR A 106 28.69 1.92 -7.07
N LYS A 107 27.48 1.39 -7.03
CA LYS A 107 26.36 1.79 -7.87
C LYS A 107 25.21 2.31 -7.01
N GLU A 108 24.40 3.18 -7.59
CA GLU A 108 23.17 3.67 -6.99
C GLU A 108 21.97 3.09 -7.73
N THR A 109 20.93 2.72 -6.99
CA THR A 109 19.66 2.28 -7.53
C THR A 109 18.55 2.70 -6.59
N SER A 110 17.39 3.05 -7.17
CA SER A 110 16.21 3.38 -6.40
C SER A 110 15.14 2.31 -6.54
N ILE A 111 14.36 2.15 -5.48
CA ILE A 111 13.11 1.42 -5.47
C ILE A 111 11.98 2.37 -5.08
N ILE A 112 10.76 2.05 -5.52
CA ILE A 112 9.53 2.77 -5.18
C ILE A 112 8.49 1.71 -4.81
N PRO A 113 8.49 1.23 -3.55
CA PRO A 113 7.43 0.35 -3.06
C PRO A 113 6.10 1.10 -3.00
N ASP A 114 4.98 0.37 -3.03
CA ASP A 114 3.65 0.96 -2.92
C ASP A 114 3.43 1.64 -1.56
N ALA A 115 4.02 1.08 -0.51
CA ALA A 115 4.20 1.76 0.76
C ALA A 115 5.41 1.26 1.54
N THR A 116 5.87 2.05 2.51
CA THR A 116 6.80 1.64 3.56
C THR A 116 6.24 1.96 4.93
N PHE A 117 6.62 1.16 5.93
CA PHE A 117 6.20 1.34 7.31
C PHE A 117 7.04 0.49 8.27
N THR A 118 6.97 0.80 9.56
CA THR A 118 7.56 -0.01 10.62
C THR A 118 6.49 -0.84 11.31
N HIS A 119 6.77 -2.14 11.48
CA HIS A 119 5.92 -3.06 12.24
C HIS A 119 6.81 -3.93 13.13
N HIS A 120 6.48 -4.02 14.43
CA HIS A 120 7.31 -4.69 15.44
C HIS A 120 8.81 -4.30 15.38
N LYS A 121 9.09 -3.00 15.20
CA LYS A 121 10.45 -2.41 15.09
C LYS A 121 11.26 -2.84 13.85
N VAL A 122 10.61 -3.47 12.87
CA VAL A 122 11.22 -3.86 11.60
C VAL A 122 10.62 -3.03 10.48
N PHE A 123 11.46 -2.52 9.58
CA PHE A 123 11.04 -1.74 8.41
C PHE A 123 10.57 -2.67 7.28
N HIS A 124 9.40 -2.40 6.74
CA HIS A 124 8.72 -3.22 5.74
C HIS A 124 8.54 -2.45 4.42
N PHE A 125 8.61 -3.19 3.31
CA PHE A 125 8.33 -2.69 1.97
C PHE A 125 7.09 -3.40 1.45
N LEU A 126 6.01 -2.66 1.19
CA LEU A 126 4.76 -3.18 0.65
C LEU A 126 4.76 -3.09 -0.88
N GLU A 127 4.40 -4.20 -1.52
CA GLU A 127 4.11 -4.33 -2.94
C GLU A 127 2.68 -4.87 -3.11
N VAL A 128 1.79 -4.05 -3.63
CA VAL A 128 0.43 -4.43 -4.00
C VAL A 128 0.45 -4.91 -5.44
N ASP A 129 0.01 -6.13 -5.64
CA ASP A 129 0.07 -6.78 -6.93
C ASP A 129 -1.26 -7.43 -7.31
N ARG A 130 -2.00 -6.69 -8.14
CA ARG A 130 -3.28 -7.14 -8.69
C ARG A 130 -3.15 -7.79 -10.06
N THR A 131 -2.36 -7.18 -10.95
CA THR A 131 -2.35 -7.50 -12.39
C THR A 131 -0.95 -7.62 -12.98
N GLN A 132 0.12 -7.44 -12.19
CA GLN A 132 1.47 -7.52 -12.75
C GLN A 132 1.77 -8.96 -13.15
N SER A 133 2.62 -9.14 -14.17
CA SER A 133 3.06 -10.49 -14.52
C SER A 133 3.98 -11.04 -13.42
N MET A 134 3.97 -12.37 -13.22
CA MET A 134 4.90 -12.99 -12.26
C MET A 134 6.37 -12.74 -12.61
N SER A 135 6.68 -12.50 -13.89
CA SER A 135 8.02 -12.11 -14.33
C SER A 135 8.43 -10.74 -13.77
N GLU A 136 7.52 -9.76 -13.77
CA GLU A 136 7.79 -8.44 -13.17
C GLU A 136 7.97 -8.54 -11.65
N ASN A 137 7.13 -9.33 -10.96
CA ASN A 137 7.30 -9.57 -9.53
C ASN A 137 8.63 -10.25 -9.22
N LYS A 138 9.04 -11.23 -10.04
CA LYS A 138 10.35 -11.88 -9.90
C LYS A 138 11.49 -10.89 -10.06
N LYS A 139 11.39 -9.93 -11.00
CA LYS A 139 12.38 -8.85 -11.16
C LYS A 139 12.43 -7.96 -9.92
N LYS A 140 11.28 -7.58 -9.35
CA LYS A 140 11.21 -6.81 -8.10
C LYS A 140 11.90 -7.56 -6.96
N ILE A 141 11.58 -8.83 -6.74
CA ILE A 141 12.21 -9.67 -5.70
C ILE A 141 13.72 -9.72 -5.88
N LYS A 142 14.21 -9.94 -7.11
CA LYS A 142 15.66 -9.91 -7.41
C LYS A 142 16.29 -8.54 -7.17
N GLN A 143 15.56 -7.46 -7.42
CA GLN A 143 16.04 -6.11 -7.12
C GLN A 143 16.19 -5.91 -5.60
N TYR A 144 15.23 -6.37 -4.81
CA TYR A 144 15.35 -6.34 -3.35
C TYR A 144 16.48 -7.24 -2.84
N GLU A 145 16.64 -8.45 -3.39
CA GLU A 145 17.76 -9.35 -3.10
C GLU A 145 19.11 -8.64 -3.32
N LEU A 146 19.29 -7.99 -4.48
CA LEU A 146 20.51 -7.24 -4.80
C LEU A 146 20.78 -6.11 -3.78
N LEU A 147 19.72 -5.45 -3.32
CA LEU A 147 19.80 -4.32 -2.40
C LEU A 147 19.84 -4.75 -0.92
N SER A 148 19.58 -6.01 -0.60
CA SER A 148 19.51 -6.53 0.78
C SER A 148 20.70 -6.12 1.65
N PRO A 149 21.96 -6.24 1.20
CA PRO A 149 23.10 -5.82 2.03
C PRO A 149 23.09 -4.31 2.36
N ALA A 150 22.65 -3.48 1.41
CA ALA A 150 22.57 -2.03 1.61
C ALA A 150 21.40 -1.68 2.55
N ILE A 151 20.26 -2.35 2.38
CA ILE A 151 19.09 -2.20 3.26
C ILE A 151 19.46 -2.62 4.69
N GLU A 152 20.11 -3.76 4.87
CA GLU A 152 20.52 -4.26 6.18
C GLU A 152 21.53 -3.34 6.85
N LYS A 153 22.48 -2.77 6.09
CA LYS A 153 23.40 -1.76 6.62
C LYS A 153 22.67 -0.50 7.11
N GLN A 154 21.66 -0.05 6.36
CA GLN A 154 20.92 1.18 6.64
C GLN A 154 19.93 1.00 7.81
N TYR A 155 19.16 -0.08 7.82
CA TYR A 155 18.07 -0.30 8.78
C TYR A 155 18.40 -1.29 9.89
N LYS A 156 19.59 -1.92 9.88
CA LYS A 156 20.07 -2.89 10.89
C LYS A 156 19.24 -4.16 11.00
N HIS A 157 18.51 -4.52 9.94
CA HIS A 157 17.80 -5.77 9.81
C HIS A 157 17.67 -6.14 8.32
N LYS A 158 17.43 -7.42 8.02
CA LYS A 158 17.13 -7.86 6.65
C LYS A 158 15.84 -7.23 6.12
N PRO A 159 15.74 -6.90 4.83
CA PRO A 159 14.47 -6.43 4.25
C PRO A 159 13.35 -7.45 4.48
N VAL A 160 12.18 -6.94 4.86
CA VAL A 160 10.95 -7.72 4.88
C VAL A 160 10.04 -7.20 3.78
N LEU A 161 9.76 -8.05 2.80
CA LEU A 161 8.82 -7.76 1.73
C LEU A 161 7.42 -8.18 2.14
N VAL A 162 6.48 -7.27 2.00
CA VAL A 162 5.06 -7.56 2.14
C VAL A 162 4.45 -7.51 0.75
N PHE A 163 3.86 -8.61 0.30
CA PHE A 163 3.03 -8.60 -0.89
C PHE A 163 1.55 -8.65 -0.51
N TYR A 164 0.72 -7.92 -1.24
CA TYR A 164 -0.72 -8.12 -1.23
C TYR A 164 -1.20 -8.47 -2.62
N THR A 165 -1.72 -9.68 -2.80
CA THR A 165 -2.16 -10.19 -4.11
C THR A 165 -3.58 -10.75 -4.10
N THR A 166 -4.05 -11.20 -5.26
CA THR A 166 -5.47 -11.50 -5.51
C THR A 166 -5.84 -12.97 -5.34
N THR A 167 -4.90 -13.90 -5.51
CA THR A 167 -5.17 -15.35 -5.50
C THR A 167 -4.10 -16.15 -4.77
N GLU A 168 -4.50 -17.32 -4.27
CA GLU A 168 -3.61 -18.21 -3.52
C GLU A 168 -2.50 -18.80 -4.38
N SER A 169 -2.80 -19.12 -5.64
CA SER A 169 -1.77 -19.57 -6.59
C SER A 169 -0.68 -18.51 -6.78
N ARG A 170 -1.01 -17.21 -6.79
CA ARG A 170 0.01 -16.14 -6.85
C ARG A 170 0.79 -16.04 -5.55
N ARG A 171 0.11 -16.20 -4.40
CA ARG A 171 0.75 -16.25 -3.09
C ARG A 171 1.87 -17.30 -3.06
N ASP A 172 1.56 -18.51 -3.50
CA ASP A 172 2.53 -19.62 -3.50
C ASP A 172 3.73 -19.34 -4.40
N ILE A 173 3.51 -18.78 -5.60
CA ILE A 173 4.61 -18.44 -6.51
C ILE A 173 5.49 -17.33 -5.91
N LEU A 174 4.90 -16.29 -5.30
CA LEU A 174 5.65 -15.20 -4.66
C LEU A 174 6.47 -15.71 -3.46
N ASN A 175 5.88 -16.56 -2.63
CA ASN A 175 6.56 -17.20 -1.52
C ASN A 175 7.75 -18.05 -2.00
N ASN A 176 7.56 -18.84 -3.06
CA ASN A 176 8.63 -19.64 -3.65
C ASN A 176 9.77 -18.74 -4.17
N TYR A 177 9.45 -17.68 -4.92
CA TYR A 177 10.48 -16.76 -5.41
C TYR A 177 11.24 -16.06 -4.29
N CYS A 178 10.60 -15.68 -3.19
CA CYS A 178 11.28 -15.09 -2.04
C CYS A 178 12.17 -16.11 -1.32
N THR A 179 11.68 -17.35 -1.17
CA THR A 179 12.42 -18.44 -0.54
C THR A 179 13.66 -18.81 -1.34
N ASP A 180 13.55 -18.89 -2.67
CA ASP A 180 14.66 -19.19 -3.58
C ASP A 180 15.84 -18.22 -3.44
N VAL A 181 15.57 -16.95 -3.09
CA VAL A 181 16.59 -15.91 -2.89
C VAL A 181 16.89 -15.60 -1.41
N GLY A 182 16.33 -16.39 -0.48
CA GLY A 182 16.55 -16.22 0.96
C GLY A 182 15.99 -14.92 1.55
N MET A 183 14.97 -14.34 0.93
CA MET A 183 14.32 -13.09 1.37
C MET A 183 13.18 -13.37 2.36
N LEU A 184 13.07 -12.55 3.40
CA LEU A 184 11.92 -12.58 4.31
C LEU A 184 10.71 -11.96 3.60
N CYS A 185 9.62 -12.72 3.52
CA CYS A 185 8.40 -12.28 2.85
C CYS A 185 7.14 -12.66 3.62
N MET A 186 6.16 -11.77 3.61
CA MET A 186 4.78 -12.02 4.00
C MET A 186 3.90 -11.76 2.78
N VAL A 187 3.08 -12.73 2.39
CA VAL A 187 2.21 -12.58 1.22
C VAL A 187 0.77 -12.78 1.65
N PHE A 188 -0.01 -11.71 1.49
CA PHE A 188 -1.41 -11.65 1.87
C PHE A 188 -2.32 -11.76 0.64
N THR A 189 -3.52 -12.26 0.87
CA THR A 189 -4.66 -12.21 -0.03
C THR A 189 -5.88 -11.66 0.70
N LYS A 190 -6.98 -11.43 -0.03
CA LYS A 190 -8.20 -10.88 0.56
C LYS A 190 -8.77 -11.74 1.70
N GLU A 191 -8.49 -13.04 1.71
CA GLU A 191 -8.93 -13.95 2.78
C GLU A 191 -8.21 -13.67 4.10
N ASP A 192 -6.97 -13.20 4.06
CA ASP A 192 -6.17 -12.92 5.27
C ASP A 192 -6.59 -11.61 5.98
N LEU A 193 -7.37 -10.77 5.31
CA LEU A 193 -7.81 -9.46 5.79
C LEU A 193 -9.27 -9.46 6.29
N ARG A 194 -9.91 -10.65 6.37
CA ARG A 194 -11.29 -10.82 6.84
C ARG A 194 -11.39 -11.00 8.34
#